data_AF-A0A957BBR4-F1
#
_entry.id   AF-A0A957BBR4-F1
#
_cell.length_a   1.000
_cell.length_b   1.000
_cell.length_c   1.000
_cell.angle_alpha   90.00
_cell.angle_beta   90.00
_cell.angle_gamma   90.00
#
_symmetry.space_group_name_H-M   'P 1'
#
loop_
_entity.id
_entity.type
_entity.pdbx_description
1 polymer ?
#
loop_
_entity_poly.entity_id
_entity_poly.type
_entity_poly.pdbx_seq_one_letter_code
_entity_poly.pdbx_strand_id
1 'polypeptide(L)'
;MPKNKEISIAHLGLLNKLRKAGRLKDPRIEAAFRQVPRHLFLPGLSIEQAYADEAIPLKKDPGGLLVSSASQPTMMSIMLEQLDLQP
;
A
#
# COMPACT_ATOMS: atom_id res chain seq x y z
N MET A 1 7.81 21.61 8.95
CA MET A 1 6.79 20.71 8.35
C MET A 1 6.96 19.28 8.87
N PRO A 2 6.29 18.92 9.97
CA PRO A 2 6.44 17.60 10.61
C PRO A 2 5.81 16.44 9.81
N LYS A 3 4.69 16.67 9.10
CA LYS A 3 3.92 15.61 8.40
C LYS A 3 4.66 14.95 7.23
N ASN A 4 5.47 15.70 6.47
CA ASN A 4 6.19 15.13 5.32
C ASN A 4 7.27 14.11 5.76
N LYS A 5 7.87 14.32 6.94
CA LYS A 5 8.84 13.39 7.51
C LYS A 5 8.17 12.11 7.97
N GLU A 6 7.02 12.22 8.63
CA GLU A 6 6.19 11.09 9.08
C GLU A 6 5.72 10.22 7.91
N ILE A 7 5.20 10.84 6.84
CA ILE A 7 4.83 10.15 5.60
C ILE A 7 6.01 9.37 5.01
N SER A 8 7.17 10.01 4.89
CA SER A 8 8.37 9.36 4.35
C SER A 8 8.81 8.18 5.21
N ILE A 9 8.79 8.33 6.55
CA ILE A 9 9.13 7.26 7.49
C ILE A 9 8.17 6.07 7.34
N ALA A 10 6.86 6.31 7.32
CA ALA A 10 5.86 5.25 7.21
C ALA A 10 5.94 4.53 5.86
N HIS A 11 6.10 5.29 4.76
CA HIS A 11 6.23 4.73 3.42
C HIS A 11 7.47 3.86 3.30
N LEU A 12 8.64 4.37 3.67
CA LEU A 12 9.89 3.60 3.68
C LEU A 12 9.80 2.40 4.64
N GLY A 13 9.12 2.55 5.77
CA GLY A 13 8.84 1.49 6.72
C GLY A 13 8.08 0.32 6.08
N LEU A 14 7.01 0.60 5.34
CA LEU A 14 6.26 -0.43 4.60
C LEU A 14 7.17 -1.13 3.58
N LEU A 15 7.90 -0.38 2.74
CA LEU A 15 8.77 -0.97 1.73
C LEU A 15 9.82 -1.89 2.34
N ASN A 16 10.43 -1.47 3.45
CA ASN A 16 11.41 -2.30 4.16
C ASN A 16 10.79 -3.58 4.72
N LYS A 17 9.55 -3.53 5.25
CA LYS A 17 8.83 -4.72 5.70
C LYS A 17 8.60 -5.70 4.54
N LEU A 18 8.08 -5.22 3.41
CA LEU A 18 7.82 -6.05 2.23
C LEU A 18 9.10 -6.69 1.68
N ARG A 19 10.20 -5.94 1.61
CA ARG A 19 11.51 -6.46 1.17
C ARG A 19 12.02 -7.55 2.11
N LYS A 20 12.01 -7.31 3.42
CA LYS A 20 12.44 -8.29 4.43
C LYS A 20 11.60 -9.58 4.38
N ALA A 21 10.31 -9.46 4.08
CA ALA A 21 9.42 -10.61 3.91
C ALA A 21 9.57 -11.32 2.54
N GLY A 22 10.47 -10.86 1.66
CA GLY A 22 10.63 -11.41 0.32
C GLY A 22 9.39 -11.20 -0.57
N ARG A 23 8.58 -10.19 -0.27
CA ARG A 23 7.35 -9.83 -1.00
C ARG A 23 7.55 -8.69 -1.98
N LEU A 24 8.74 -8.10 -2.04
CA LEU A 24 9.07 -7.04 -2.97
C LEU A 24 10.48 -7.31 -3.53
N LYS A 25 10.54 -8.16 -4.56
CA LYS A 25 11.81 -8.63 -5.16
C LYS A 25 12.11 -7.99 -6.51
N ASP A 26 11.08 -7.76 -7.33
CA ASP A 26 11.23 -7.11 -8.63
C ASP A 26 11.49 -5.59 -8.44
N PRO A 27 12.62 -5.06 -8.94
CA PRO A 27 12.93 -3.63 -8.83
C PRO A 27 11.91 -2.72 -9.53
N ARG A 28 11.22 -3.19 -10.58
CA ARG A 28 10.17 -2.44 -11.29
C ARG A 28 8.96 -2.24 -10.37
N ILE A 29 8.56 -3.28 -9.64
CA ILE A 29 7.44 -3.23 -8.70
C ILE A 29 7.82 -2.37 -7.49
N GLU A 30 9.04 -2.50 -6.96
CA GLU A 30 9.51 -1.62 -5.89
C GLU A 30 9.48 -0.14 -6.31
N ALA A 31 9.93 0.17 -7.53
CA ALA A 31 9.90 1.52 -8.06
C ALA A 31 8.46 2.05 -8.16
N ALA A 32 7.49 1.22 -8.55
CA ALA A 32 6.07 1.61 -8.56
C ALA A 32 5.56 1.91 -7.15
N PHE A 33 5.84 1.04 -6.17
CA PHE A 33 5.45 1.27 -4.78
C PHE A 33 6.09 2.53 -4.19
N ARG A 34 7.32 2.89 -4.59
CA ARG A 34 7.99 4.14 -4.17
C ARG A 34 7.35 5.39 -4.78
N GLN A 35 6.95 5.31 -6.05
CA GLN A 35 6.42 6.45 -6.80
C GLN A 35 4.98 6.79 -6.42
N VAL A 36 4.18 5.80 -5.99
CA VAL A 36 2.76 6.00 -5.67
C VAL A 36 2.56 6.35 -4.19
N PRO A 37 2.15 7.59 -3.84
CA PRO A 37 1.87 7.98 -2.46
C PRO A 37 0.52 7.41 -2.00
N ARG A 38 0.53 6.18 -1.46
CA ARG A 38 -0.67 5.43 -1.03
C ARG A 38 -1.64 6.24 -0.16
N HIS A 39 -1.13 7.11 0.72
CA HIS A 39 -1.93 7.95 1.62
C HIS A 39 -2.85 8.96 0.90
N LEU A 40 -2.54 9.37 -0.34
CA LEU A 40 -3.42 10.27 -1.10
C LEU A 40 -4.71 9.59 -1.55
N PHE A 41 -4.71 8.26 -1.61
CA PHE A 41 -5.87 7.45 -2.00
C PHE A 41 -6.68 6.94 -0.80
N LEU A 42 -6.29 7.31 0.43
CA LEU A 42 -6.87 6.84 1.69
C LEU A 42 -7.21 8.03 2.62
N PRO A 43 -8.04 8.99 2.17
CA PRO A 43 -8.35 10.17 2.98
C PRO A 43 -9.05 9.79 4.28
N GLY A 44 -8.70 10.48 5.37
CA GLY A 44 -9.29 10.28 6.69
C GLY A 44 -8.65 9.20 7.56
N LEU A 45 -7.68 8.44 7.03
CA LEU A 45 -6.88 7.51 7.82
C LEU A 45 -5.64 8.18 8.40
N SER A 46 -5.09 7.61 9.47
CA SER A 46 -3.75 7.98 9.94
C SER A 46 -2.69 7.55 8.92
N ILE A 47 -1.51 8.18 8.97
CA ILE A 47 -0.40 7.82 8.07
C ILE A 47 0.06 6.37 8.34
N GLU A 48 0.05 5.94 9.60
CA GLU A 48 0.38 4.57 9.99
C GLU A 48 -0.60 3.57 9.39
N GLN A 49 -1.91 3.85 9.46
CA GLN A 49 -2.94 3.00 8.87
C GLN A 49 -2.81 2.94 7.35
N ALA A 50 -2.57 4.08 6.69
CA ALA A 50 -2.43 4.15 5.25
C ALA A 50 -1.26 3.30 4.72
N TYR A 51 -0.19 3.15 5.50
CA TYR A 51 1.00 2.37 5.18
C TYR A 51 1.10 1.04 5.97
N ALA A 52 0.02 0.59 6.58
CA ALA A 52 -0.06 -0.76 7.15
C ALA A 52 -0.11 -1.81 6.03
N ASP A 53 0.50 -2.97 6.26
CA ASP A 53 0.40 -4.10 5.33
C ASP A 53 -0.90 -4.89 5.56
N GLU A 54 -2.03 -4.20 5.42
CA GLU A 54 -3.37 -4.72 5.66
C GLU A 54 -4.34 -4.28 4.55
N ALA A 55 -5.42 -5.04 4.38
CA ALA A 55 -6.54 -4.62 3.55
C ALA A 55 -7.40 -3.62 4.33
N ILE A 56 -7.72 -2.49 3.72
CA ILE A 56 -8.41 -1.39 4.37
C ILE A 56 -9.82 -1.24 3.79
N PRO A 57 -10.88 -1.37 4.60
CA PRO A 57 -12.25 -1.11 4.16
C PRO A 57 -12.44 0.35 3.72
N LEU A 58 -12.98 0.58 2.52
CA LEU A 58 -13.21 1.93 1.98
C LEU A 58 -14.68 2.29 1.83
N LYS A 59 -15.53 1.32 1.48
CA LYS A 59 -16.95 1.60 1.24
C LYS A 59 -17.82 0.46 1.74
N LYS A 60 -18.88 0.83 2.47
CA LYS A 60 -19.96 -0.08 2.82
C LYS A 60 -21.23 0.29 2.06
N ASP A 61 -22.07 -0.70 1.77
CA ASP A 61 -23.41 -0.47 1.25
C ASP A 61 -24.37 -0.02 2.38
N PRO A 62 -25.64 0.34 2.08
CA PRO A 62 -26.61 0.71 3.11
C PRO A 62 -26.93 -0.40 4.13
N GLY A 63 -26.71 -1.67 3.77
CA GLY A 63 -26.86 -2.82 4.67
C GLY A 63 -25.65 -3.05 5.58
N GLY A 64 -24.60 -2.25 5.44
CA GLY A 64 -23.36 -2.35 6.21
C GLY A 64 -22.34 -3.35 5.65
N LEU A 65 -22.61 -3.97 4.50
CA LEU A 65 -21.69 -4.91 3.87
C LEU A 65 -20.53 -4.16 3.22
N LEU A 66 -19.32 -4.70 3.35
CA LEU A 66 -18.12 -4.15 2.73
C LEU A 66 -18.14 -4.41 1.22
N VAL A 67 -18.13 -3.36 0.41
CA VAL A 67 -18.19 -3.44 -1.06
C VAL A 67 -16.95 -2.91 -1.76
N SER A 68 -16.04 -2.24 -1.04
CA SER A 68 -14.76 -1.80 -1.59
C SER A 68 -13.70 -1.74 -0.51
N SER A 69 -12.46 -2.10 -0.87
CA SER A 69 -11.29 -1.98 -0.01
C SER A 69 -10.08 -1.53 -0.81
N ALA A 70 -9.09 -0.95 -0.12
CA ALA A 70 -7.72 -0.92 -0.63
C ALA A 70 -7.04 -2.21 -0.19
N SER A 71 -6.63 -3.00 -1.16
CA SER A 71 -6.01 -4.30 -0.89
C SER A 71 -4.68 -4.18 -0.15
N GLN A 72 -4.33 -5.26 0.54
CA GLN A 72 -3.06 -5.41 1.26
C GLN A 72 -1.86 -5.19 0.32
N PRO A 73 -0.86 -4.36 0.69
CA PRO A 73 0.36 -4.15 -0.09
C PRO A 73 1.08 -5.45 -0.51
N THR A 74 1.23 -6.43 0.40
CA THR A 74 1.80 -7.75 0.07
C THR A 74 1.02 -8.45 -1.05
N MET A 75 -0.31 -8.45 -0.99
CA MET A 75 -1.13 -9.07 -2.04
C MET A 75 -0.97 -8.36 -3.38
N MET A 76 -0.87 -7.02 -3.37
CA MET A 76 -0.65 -6.24 -4.60
C MET A 76 0.69 -6.57 -5.24
N SER A 77 1.74 -6.75 -4.43
CA SER A 77 3.05 -7.14 -4.96
C SER A 77 3.00 -8.54 -5.58
N ILE A 78 2.38 -9.52 -4.90
CA ILE A 78 2.22 -10.88 -5.45
C ILE A 78 1.46 -10.86 -6.78
N MET A 79 0.35 -10.12 -6.85
CA MET A 79 -0.45 -10.03 -8.07
C MET A 79 0.34 -9.38 -9.22
N LEU A 80 1.10 -8.31 -8.94
CA LEU A 80 1.92 -7.64 -9.95
C LEU A 80 3.08 -8.53 -10.42
N GLU A 81 3.70 -9.29 -9.52
CA GLU A 81 4.73 -10.29 -9.88
C GLU A 81 4.15 -11.40 -10.77
N GLN A 82 2.96 -11.91 -10.44
CA GLN A 82 2.28 -12.95 -11.23
C GLN A 82 1.80 -12.46 -12.60
N LEU A 83 1.38 -11.21 -12.68
CA LEU A 83 0.94 -10.59 -13.92
C LEU A 83 2.09 -10.38 -14.91
N ASP A 84 3.34 -10.32 -14.42
CA ASP A 84 4.56 -10.01 -15.18
C ASP A 84 4.37 -8.83 -16.14
N LEU A 85 3.94 -7.70 -15.58
CA LEU A 85 3.58 -6.52 -16.35
C LEU A 85 4.77 -6.02 -17.20
N GLN A 86 4.53 -5.82 -18.50
CA GLN A 86 5.49 -5.28 -19.46
C GLN A 86 5.02 -3.90 -20.00
N PRO A 87 5.94 -3.02 -20.42
CA PRO A 87 5.60 -1.72 -21.02
C PRO A 87 4.77 -1.82 -22.30
#